data_AF-A0AA38U2I9-F1
#
_entry.id   AF-A0AA38U2I9-F1
#
_cell.length_a   1.000
_cell.length_b   1.000
_cell.length_c   1.000
_cell.angle_alpha   90.00
_cell.angle_beta   90.00
_cell.angle_gamma   90.00
#
_symmetry.space_group_name_H-M   'P 1'
#
loop_
_entity.id
_entity.type
_entity.pdbx_description
1 polymer ?
#
loop_
_entity_poly.entity_id
_entity_poly.type
_entity_poly.pdbx_seq_one_letter_code
_entity_poly.pdbx_strand_id
1 'polypeptide(L)'
;MPLPSQNWAAQSGNDLIAEQSNYHPYSEREKANSNLILMNQEQRTAFDTVMRSIEDNNGGLFFLSGPGGTGKTFVYCTLCHAIRARRWIVLCVASS
;
A
#
# COMPACT_ATOMS: atom_id res chain seq x y z
N MET A 1 27.50 1.58 -8.82
CA MET A 1 26.02 1.46 -8.81
C MET A 1 25.65 0.05 -9.25
N PRO A 2 24.76 -0.67 -8.55
CA PRO A 2 24.31 -1.98 -9.01
C PRO A 2 23.57 -1.83 -10.34
N LEU A 3 23.82 -2.75 -11.26
CA LEU A 3 23.12 -2.81 -12.54
C LEU A 3 21.73 -3.43 -12.32
N PRO A 4 20.70 -2.97 -13.07
CA PRO A 4 19.40 -3.61 -13.05
C PRO A 4 19.53 -5.09 -13.40
N SER A 5 19.00 -5.97 -12.56
CA SER A 5 18.99 -7.42 -12.79
C SER A 5 17.99 -7.82 -13.87
N GLN A 6 17.01 -6.97 -14.15
CA GLN A 6 16.01 -7.17 -15.19
C GLN A 6 16.31 -6.31 -16.43
N ASN A 7 16.12 -6.90 -17.60
CA ASN A 7 16.21 -6.21 -18.88
C ASN A 7 14.90 -5.46 -19.17
N TRP A 8 14.74 -4.30 -18.54
CA TRP A 8 13.59 -3.40 -18.69
C TRP A 8 13.39 -2.94 -20.15
N ALA A 9 14.43 -2.97 -20.98
CA ALA A 9 14.32 -2.65 -22.41
C ALA A 9 13.66 -3.77 -23.25
N ALA A 10 13.59 -5.00 -22.74
CA ALA A 10 12.94 -6.13 -23.41
C ALA A 10 11.48 -6.37 -22.95
N GLN A 11 11.02 -5.65 -21.93
CA GLN A 11 9.67 -5.77 -21.39
C GLN A 11 8.69 -4.93 -22.23
N SER A 12 7.79 -5.60 -22.94
CA SER A 12 6.68 -4.95 -23.64
C SER A 12 5.52 -4.72 -22.67
N GLY A 13 5.61 -3.69 -21.83
CA GLY A 13 4.56 -3.32 -20.86
C GLY A 13 5.12 -2.93 -19.49
N ASN A 14 4.24 -2.47 -18.59
CA ASN A 14 4.61 -2.18 -17.20
C ASN A 14 4.12 -3.32 -16.30
N ASP A 15 5.01 -4.27 -16.01
CA ASP A 15 4.71 -5.45 -15.20
C ASP A 15 4.18 -5.09 -13.80
N LEU A 16 4.66 -3.98 -13.22
CA LEU A 16 4.15 -3.50 -11.93
C LEU A 16 2.68 -3.10 -11.99
N ILE A 17 2.23 -2.57 -13.13
CA ILE A 17 0.81 -2.25 -13.36
C ILE A 17 0.02 -3.52 -13.65
N ALA A 18 0.58 -4.45 -14.44
CA ALA A 18 -0.05 -5.72 -14.75
C ALA A 18 -0.31 -6.54 -13.47
N GLU A 19 0.66 -6.57 -12.54
CA GLU A 19 0.52 -7.23 -11.24
C GLU A 19 -0.64 -6.69 -10.42
N GLN A 20 -0.94 -5.38 -10.49
CA GLN A 20 -2.07 -4.82 -9.75
C GLN A 20 -3.42 -5.33 -10.27
N SER A 21 -3.50 -5.72 -11.54
CA SER A 21 -4.72 -6.24 -12.16
C SER A 21 -5.08 -7.65 -11.67
N ASN A 22 -4.13 -8.36 -11.05
CA ASN A 22 -4.35 -9.69 -10.47
C ASN A 22 -5.10 -9.63 -9.13
N TYR A 23 -5.14 -8.48 -8.45
CA TYR A 23 -5.85 -8.35 -7.18
C TYR A 23 -7.36 -8.21 -7.39
N HIS A 24 -8.14 -9.05 -6.69
CA HIS A 24 -9.59 -9.00 -6.76
C HIS A 24 -10.16 -7.92 -5.80
N PRO A 25 -10.85 -6.87 -6.28
CA PRO A 25 -11.24 -5.73 -5.44
C PRO A 25 -12.13 -6.08 -4.24
N TYR A 26 -12.97 -7.10 -4.37
CA TYR A 26 -13.83 -7.56 -3.28
C TYR A 26 -13.02 -8.21 -2.14
N SER A 27 -12.05 -9.07 -2.49
CA SER A 27 -11.19 -9.73 -1.48
C SER A 27 -10.31 -8.71 -0.77
N GLU A 28 -9.78 -7.73 -1.51
CA GLU A 28 -8.99 -6.65 -0.92
C GLU A 28 -9.84 -5.77 0.02
N ARG A 29 -11.13 -5.54 -0.31
CA ARG A 29 -12.04 -4.80 0.58
C ARG A 29 -12.32 -5.57 1.87
N GLU A 30 -12.57 -6.87 1.79
CA GLU A 30 -12.77 -7.71 2.97
C GLU A 30 -11.55 -7.67 3.89
N LYS A 31 -10.35 -7.87 3.34
CA LYS A 31 -9.09 -7.77 4.11
C LYS A 31 -8.92 -6.40 4.76
N ALA A 32 -9.17 -5.33 4.01
CA ALA A 32 -9.09 -3.96 4.54
C ALA A 32 -10.07 -3.77 5.71
N ASN A 33 -11.32 -4.17 5.54
CA ASN A 33 -12.36 -4.03 6.58
C ASN A 33 -12.02 -4.84 7.84
N SER A 34 -11.60 -6.10 7.68
CA SER A 34 -11.16 -6.93 8.81
C SER A 34 -9.99 -6.29 9.55
N ASN A 35 -9.00 -5.76 8.83
CA ASN A 35 -7.87 -5.10 9.46
C ASN A 35 -8.25 -3.80 10.18
N LEU A 36 -9.14 -3.00 9.59
CA LEU A 36 -9.60 -1.73 10.17
C LEU A 36 -10.28 -1.90 11.53
N ILE A 37 -10.98 -3.02 11.73
CA ILE A 37 -11.63 -3.36 13.01
C ILE A 37 -10.58 -3.69 14.08
N LEU A 38 -9.42 -4.22 13.68
CA LEU A 38 -8.34 -4.65 14.59
C LEU A 38 -7.33 -3.54 14.92
N MET A 39 -7.40 -2.40 14.24
CA MET A 39 -6.48 -1.28 14.48
C MET A 39 -6.71 -0.66 15.85
N ASN A 40 -5.61 -0.32 16.52
CA ASN A 40 -5.68 0.60 17.66
C ASN A 40 -5.87 2.06 17.19
N GLN A 41 -6.11 2.97 18.14
CA GLN A 41 -6.43 4.36 17.84
C GLN A 41 -5.32 5.08 17.05
N GLU A 42 -4.05 4.85 17.38
CA GLU A 42 -2.92 5.51 16.71
C GLU A 42 -2.75 5.02 15.27
N GLN A 43 -2.82 3.70 15.08
CA GLN A 43 -2.78 3.06 13.75
C GLN A 43 -3.93 3.55 12.87
N ARG A 44 -5.14 3.64 13.44
CA ARG A 44 -6.33 4.16 12.76
C ARG A 44 -6.15 5.62 12.35
N THR A 45 -5.61 6.44 13.26
CA THR A 45 -5.32 7.85 12.98
C THR A 45 -4.32 8.00 11.83
N ALA A 46 -3.26 7.20 11.81
CA ALA A 46 -2.29 7.19 10.72
C ALA A 46 -2.93 6.75 9.39
N PHE A 47 -3.70 5.66 9.40
CA PHE A 47 -4.42 5.18 8.22
C PHE A 47 -5.37 6.25 7.66
N ASP A 48 -6.23 6.84 8.49
CA ASP A 48 -7.23 7.83 8.07
C ASP A 48 -6.56 9.09 7.51
N THR A 49 -5.44 9.52 8.11
CA THR A 49 -4.68 10.69 7.63
C THR A 49 -4.15 10.47 6.21
N VAL A 50 -3.54 9.31 5.95
CA VAL A 50 -3.01 8.98 4.63
C VAL A 50 -4.15 8.78 3.63
N MET A 51 -5.21 8.06 3.98
CA MET A 51 -6.33 7.81 3.07
C MET A 51 -7.05 9.09 2.66
N ARG A 52 -7.27 10.03 3.58
CA ARG A 52 -7.84 11.35 3.25
C ARG A 52 -6.96 12.10 2.26
N SER A 53 -5.65 12.13 2.50
CA SER A 53 -4.70 12.78 1.58
C SER A 53 -4.73 12.20 0.17
N ILE A 54 -4.96 10.89 0.03
CA ILE A 54 -5.10 10.23 -1.27
C ILE A 54 -6.45 10.57 -1.91
N GLU A 55 -7.54 10.51 -1.14
CA GLU A 55 -8.91 10.80 -1.61
C GLU A 55 -9.08 12.23 -2.09
N ASP A 56 -8.50 13.19 -1.36
CA ASP A 56 -8.52 14.61 -1.68
C ASP A 56 -7.53 14.96 -2.80
N ASN A 57 -6.72 14.00 -3.27
CA ASN A 57 -5.67 14.18 -4.25
C ASN A 57 -4.65 15.29 -3.87
N ASN A 58 -4.47 15.52 -2.57
CA ASN A 58 -3.52 16.50 -2.04
C ASN A 58 -2.07 16.04 -2.25
N GLY A 59 -1.86 14.72 -2.35
CA GLY A 59 -0.53 14.11 -2.29
C GLY A 59 0.16 14.36 -0.95
N GLY A 60 1.38 13.84 -0.80
CA GLY A 60 2.16 14.07 0.42
C GLY A 60 3.20 13.00 0.67
N LEU A 61 4.14 13.32 1.57
CA LEU A 61 5.11 12.39 2.11
C LEU A 61 4.82 12.18 3.59
N PHE A 62 4.64 10.92 4.00
CA PHE A 62 4.29 10.55 5.36
C PHE A 62 5.36 9.63 5.95
N PHE A 63 5.67 9.86 7.22
CA PHE A 63 6.54 8.97 8.01
C PHE A 63 5.73 8.34 9.12
N LEU A 64 5.61 7.01 9.09
CA LEU A 64 5.02 6.26 10.20
C LEU A 64 6.11 5.86 11.19
N SER A 65 6.23 6.63 12.27
CA SER A 65 7.18 6.34 13.34
C SER A 65 6.51 5.50 14.44
N GLY A 66 7.25 4.54 14.97
CA GLY A 66 6.81 3.73 16.09
C GLY A 66 7.89 2.75 16.50
N PRO A 67 7.98 2.36 17.79
CA PRO A 67 8.89 1.33 18.26
C PRO A 67 8.81 0.01 17.48
N GLY A 68 9.82 -0.85 17.61
CA GLY A 68 9.75 -2.21 17.09
C GLY A 68 8.51 -2.94 17.61
N GLY A 69 7.86 -3.77 16.78
CA GLY A 69 6.69 -4.56 17.17
C GLY A 69 5.35 -3.82 17.20
N THR A 70 5.29 -2.52 16.91
CA THR A 70 4.04 -1.70 16.95
C THR A 70 3.10 -1.86 15.76
N GLY A 71 3.35 -2.85 14.88
CA GLY A 71 2.45 -3.12 13.76
C GLY A 71 2.51 -2.09 12.62
N LYS A 72 3.62 -1.39 12.41
CA LYS A 72 3.79 -0.50 11.23
C LYS A 72 3.46 -1.21 9.91
N THR A 73 3.95 -2.44 9.74
CA THR A 73 3.64 -3.29 8.59
C THR A 73 2.14 -3.54 8.45
N PHE A 74 1.41 -3.69 9.57
CA PHE A 74 -0.04 -3.87 9.56
C PHE A 74 -0.76 -2.64 8.99
N VAL A 75 -0.31 -1.43 9.33
CA VAL A 75 -0.84 -0.18 8.75
C VAL A 75 -0.57 -0.13 7.25
N TYR A 76 0.66 -0.40 6.80
CA TYR A 76 1.02 -0.40 5.38
C TYR A 76 0.21 -1.42 4.58
N CYS A 77 0.08 -2.65 5.07
CA CYS A 77 -0.72 -3.68 4.41
C CYS A 77 -2.19 -3.27 4.30
N THR A 78 -2.74 -2.65 5.34
CA THR A 78 -4.14 -2.21 5.33
C THR A 78 -4.39 -1.07 4.34
N LEU A 79 -3.45 -0.11 4.23
CA LEU A 79 -3.48 0.91 3.18
C LEU A 79 -3.47 0.26 1.79
N CYS A 80 -2.58 -0.71 1.56
CA CYS A 80 -2.51 -1.41 0.28
C CYS A 80 -3.83 -2.09 -0.09
N HIS A 81 -4.44 -2.81 0.85
CA HIS A 81 -5.74 -3.45 0.64
C HIS A 81 -6.84 -2.43 0.34
N ALA A 82 -6.91 -1.34 1.09
CA ALA A 82 -7.93 -0.29 0.89
C ALA A 82 -7.80 0.39 -0.48
N ILE A 83 -6.57 0.67 -0.93
CA ILE A 83 -6.28 1.29 -2.23
C ILE A 83 -6.58 0.31 -3.37
N ARG A 84 -6.14 -0.95 -3.27
CA ARG A 84 -6.40 -2.00 -4.28
C ARG A 84 -7.90 -2.31 -4.40
N ALA A 85 -8.65 -2.25 -3.31
CA ALA A 85 -10.11 -2.39 -3.33
C ALA A 85 -10.81 -1.34 -4.21
N ARG A 86 -10.16 -0.20 -4.45
CA ARG A 86 -10.62 0.88 -5.36
C ARG A 86 -10.11 0.73 -6.80
N ARG A 87 -9.40 -0.37 -7.10
CA ARG A 87 -8.67 -0.59 -8.36
C ARG A 87 -7.61 0.49 -8.64
N TRP A 88 -7.07 1.10 -7.59
CA TRP A 88 -5.93 2.01 -7.68
C TRP A 88 -4.63 1.23 -7.54
N ILE A 89 -3.56 1.79 -8.08
CA ILE A 89 -2.24 1.16 -8.13
C ILE A 89 -1.46 1.55 -6.87
N VAL A 90 -0.91 0.54 -6.17
CA VAL A 90 0.00 0.75 -5.04
C VAL A 90 1.32 0.04 -5.30
N LEU A 91 2.44 0.73 -5.10
CA LEU A 91 3.78 0.17 -5.26
C LEU A 91 4.42 0.01 -3.88
N CYS A 92 4.65 -1.24 -3.48
CA CYS A 92 5.29 -1.57 -2.22
C CYS A 92 6.77 -1.83 -2.45
N VAL A 93 7.65 -1.11 -1.75
CA VAL A 93 9.10 -1.27 -1.86
C VAL A 93 9.67 -1.51 -0.47
N ALA A 94 10.62 -2.43 -0.36
CA ALA A 94 11.44 -2.66 0.82
C ALA A 94 12.90 -2.73 0.39
N SER A 95 13.80 -2.14 1.18
CA SER A 95 15.24 -2.33 1.00
C SER A 95 15.69 -3.59 1.74
N SER A 96 16.57 -4.37 1.11
CA SER A 96 17.30 -5.51 1.71
C SER A 96 18.53 -5.07 2.47
#